data_AF-A0A4W5MTZ0-F1
#
_entry.id   AF-A0A4W5MTZ0-F1
#
_cell.length_a   1.000
_cell.length_b   1.000
_cell.length_c   1.000
_cell.angle_alpha   90.00
_cell.angle_beta   90.00
_cell.angle_gamma   90.00
#
_symmetry.space_group_name_H-M   'P 1'
#
loop_
_entity.id
_entity.type
_entity.pdbx_description
1 polymer ?
#
loop_
_entity_poly.entity_id
_entity_poly.type
_entity_poly.pdbx_seq_one_letter_code
_entity_poly.pdbx_strand_id
1 'polypeptide(L)'
;MRELSVVMPNGQSILVKCDVKSGGGDVFDMIVAHSNLVEHFYFGLAYIDDNEFFFLDNDTKISKVAPNSWKKVPTSTFVLFFRVKFFVHDIALLLHKLTRHQYYLQLRKDILEDRLSCHEETGLYLGALALQAEYGDCMPEVFATFYLSYMVMKYL
;
A
#
# COMPACT_ATOMS: atom_id res chain seq x y z
N MET A 1 1.01 19.43 -18.24
CA MET A 1 1.14 18.40 -17.19
C MET A 1 -0.21 17.73 -16.96
N ARG A 2 -0.20 16.46 -16.59
CA ARG A 2 -1.36 15.66 -16.21
C ARG A 2 -1.29 15.34 -14.72
N GLU A 3 -2.45 15.28 -14.09
CA GLU A 3 -2.56 14.95 -12.66
C GLU A 3 -2.88 13.47 -12.49
N LEU A 4 -2.13 12.77 -11.65
CA LEU A 4 -2.45 11.41 -11.21
C LEU A 4 -2.27 11.31 -9.71
N SER A 5 -2.97 10.36 -9.10
CA SER A 5 -2.89 10.08 -7.68
C SER A 5 -2.14 8.77 -7.45
N VAL A 6 -1.26 8.73 -6.46
CA VAL A 6 -0.63 7.50 -5.99
C VAL A 6 -1.13 7.20 -4.58
N VAL A 7 -1.80 6.06 -4.41
CA VAL A 7 -2.26 5.57 -3.11
C VAL A 7 -1.15 4.75 -2.46
N MET A 8 -0.74 5.17 -1.29
CA MET A 8 0.28 4.53 -0.47
C MET A 8 -0.33 3.39 0.37
N PRO A 9 0.48 2.43 0.88
CA PRO A 9 -0.01 1.35 1.74
C PRO A 9 -0.73 1.84 3.01
N ASN A 10 -0.35 3.01 3.53
CA ASN A 10 -1.03 3.67 4.65
C ASN A 10 -2.37 4.34 4.30
N GLY A 11 -2.84 4.21 3.05
CA GLY A 11 -4.08 4.84 2.56
C GLY A 11 -3.93 6.31 2.15
N GLN A 12 -2.77 6.94 2.39
CA GLN A 12 -2.51 8.30 1.96
C GLN A 12 -2.46 8.38 0.43
N SER A 13 -3.09 9.42 -0.11
CA SER A 13 -3.08 9.72 -1.54
C SER A 13 -2.12 10.87 -1.82
N ILE A 14 -1.12 10.64 -2.66
CA ILE A 14 -0.15 11.66 -3.10
C ILE A 14 -0.52 12.10 -4.52
N LEU A 15 -0.77 13.39 -4.69
CA LEU A 15 -1.03 13.97 -6.01
C LEU A 15 0.30 14.24 -6.74
N VAL A 16 0.45 13.66 -7.92
CA VAL A 16 1.63 13.79 -8.78
C VAL A 16 1.24 14.49 -10.09
N LYS A 17 2.09 15.43 -10.52
CA LYS A 17 1.98 16.09 -11.82
C LYS A 17 3.11 15.60 -12.72
N CYS A 18 2.76 14.94 -13.83
CA CYS A 18 3.75 14.42 -14.77
C CYS A 18 3.42 14.80 -16.23
N ASP A 19 4.35 14.54 -17.16
CA ASP A 19 4.09 14.63 -18.59
C ASP A 19 3.38 13.34 -19.07
N VAL A 20 2.68 13.41 -20.19
CA VAL A 20 2.10 12.23 -20.86
C VAL A 20 3.19 11.26 -21.34
N LYS A 21 4.40 11.79 -21.56
CA LYS A 21 5.60 11.04 -21.95
C LYS A 21 6.34 10.40 -20.77
N SER A 22 6.03 10.77 -19.52
CA SER A 22 6.70 10.24 -18.34
C SER A 22 6.54 8.72 -18.24
N GLY A 23 7.62 8.06 -17.83
CA GLY A 23 7.65 6.64 -17.51
C GLY A 23 7.13 6.35 -16.10
N GLY A 24 6.93 5.07 -15.80
CA GLY A 24 6.64 4.58 -14.45
C GLY A 24 7.78 4.92 -13.48
N GLY A 25 9.02 4.85 -13.93
CA GLY A 25 10.21 5.18 -13.14
C GLY A 25 10.20 6.65 -12.67
N ASP A 26 9.90 7.59 -13.55
CA ASP A 26 9.82 9.02 -13.20
C ASP A 26 8.81 9.26 -12.07
N VAL A 27 7.64 8.62 -12.14
CA VAL A 27 6.60 8.73 -11.11
C VAL A 27 7.02 8.05 -9.83
N PHE A 28 7.65 6.88 -9.92
CA PHE A 28 8.14 6.13 -8.78
C PHE A 28 9.19 6.93 -8.00
N ASP A 29 10.17 7.52 -8.68
CA ASP A 29 11.22 8.32 -8.08
C ASP A 29 10.65 9.55 -7.34
N MET A 30 9.63 10.20 -7.89
CA MET A 30 8.91 11.29 -7.22
C MET A 30 8.25 10.84 -5.91
N ILE A 31 7.65 9.64 -5.89
CA ILE A 31 7.00 9.09 -4.69
C ILE A 31 8.03 8.66 -3.65
N VAL A 32 9.13 8.04 -4.07
CA VAL A 32 10.24 7.65 -3.19
C VAL A 32 10.87 8.87 -2.52
N ALA A 33 11.12 9.93 -3.30
CA ALA A 33 11.64 11.19 -2.78
C ALA A 33 10.66 11.85 -1.80
N HIS A 34 9.35 11.86 -2.11
CA HIS A 34 8.33 12.39 -1.22
C HIS A 34 8.22 11.61 0.10
N SER A 35 8.37 10.28 0.03
CA SER A 35 8.17 9.38 1.17
C SER A 35 9.44 9.15 1.99
N ASN A 36 10.60 9.65 1.53
CA ASN A 36 11.92 9.43 2.14
C ASN A 36 12.24 7.93 2.37
N LEU A 37 11.89 7.09 1.38
CA LEU A 37 12.02 5.64 1.48
C LEU A 37 13.38 5.16 0.99
N VAL A 38 14.25 4.75 1.91
CA VAL A 38 15.62 4.31 1.59
C VAL A 38 15.62 2.97 0.86
N GLU A 39 14.92 1.96 1.38
CA GLU A 39 14.84 0.62 0.78
C GLU A 39 13.68 0.51 -0.22
N HIS A 40 13.62 1.45 -1.17
CA HIS A 40 12.53 1.53 -2.15
C HIS A 40 12.52 0.36 -3.16
N PHE A 41 13.64 -0.35 -3.33
CA PHE A 41 13.79 -1.46 -4.29
C PHE A 41 12.83 -2.63 -4.06
N TYR A 42 12.20 -2.71 -2.90
CA TYR A 42 11.15 -3.68 -2.59
C TYR A 42 9.77 -3.33 -3.16
N PHE A 43 9.57 -2.09 -3.58
CA PHE A 43 8.27 -1.54 -3.95
C PHE A 43 8.16 -1.32 -5.46
N GLY A 44 6.94 -1.14 -5.92
CA GLY A 44 6.63 -0.76 -7.29
C GLY A 44 5.32 0.01 -7.38
N LEU A 45 5.10 0.65 -8.53
CA LEU A 45 3.79 1.19 -8.87
C LEU A 45 2.96 0.12 -9.55
N ALA A 46 1.69 0.03 -9.19
CA ALA A 46 0.71 -0.80 -9.85
C ALA A 46 -0.51 0.02 -10.28
N TYR A 47 -1.14 -0.38 -11.38
CA TYR A 47 -2.51 0.05 -11.70
C TYR A 47 -3.47 -1.11 -11.40
N ILE A 48 -4.76 -0.79 -11.28
CA ILE A 48 -5.80 -1.79 -11.09
C ILE A 48 -6.55 -1.99 -12.40
N ASP A 49 -6.76 -3.24 -12.79
CA ASP A 49 -7.56 -3.64 -13.96
C ASP A 49 -8.30 -4.93 -13.61
N ASP A 50 -9.60 -4.99 -13.87
CA ASP A 50 -10.48 -6.10 -13.45
C ASP A 50 -10.28 -6.54 -11.99
N ASN A 51 -10.12 -5.57 -11.08
CA ASN A 51 -9.86 -5.75 -9.65
C ASN A 51 -8.50 -6.41 -9.28
N GLU A 52 -7.62 -6.60 -10.25
CA GLU A 52 -6.27 -7.13 -10.08
C GLU A 52 -5.20 -6.05 -10.21
N PHE A 53 -4.09 -6.21 -9.49
CA PHE A 53 -2.98 -5.26 -9.51
C PHE A 53 -1.93 -5.67 -10.53
N PHE A 54 -1.59 -4.75 -11.44
CA PHE A 54 -0.56 -4.93 -12.45
C PHE A 54 0.58 -3.95 -12.23
N PHE A 55 1.78 -4.48 -11.95
CA PHE A 55 2.98 -3.67 -11.75
C PHE A 55 3.44 -3.01 -13.05
N LEU A 56 3.84 -1.75 -12.95
CA LEU A 56 4.47 -0.99 -14.02
C LEU A 56 5.97 -1.27 -14.04
N ASP A 57 6.50 -1.50 -15.23
CA ASP A 57 7.93 -1.39 -15.47
C ASP A 57 8.35 0.07 -15.52
N ASN A 58 9.59 0.36 -15.12
CA ASN A 58 10.11 1.73 -15.07
C ASN A 58 10.02 2.44 -16.42
N ASP A 59 10.25 1.71 -17.53
CA ASP A 59 10.21 2.23 -18.89
C ASP A 59 8.78 2.32 -19.48
N THR A 60 7.78 1.79 -18.77
CA THR A 60 6.39 1.84 -19.23
C THR A 60 5.85 3.25 -19.09
N LYS A 61 5.52 3.88 -20.22
CA LYS A 61 4.88 5.19 -20.24
C LYS A 61 3.54 5.14 -19.51
N ILE A 62 3.30 6.13 -18.65
CA ILE A 62 2.04 6.27 -17.91
C ILE A 62 0.84 6.31 -18.87
N SER A 63 0.99 6.96 -20.02
CA SER A 63 -0.05 7.03 -21.05
C SER A 63 -0.42 5.69 -21.69
N LYS A 64 0.30 4.59 -21.45
CA LYS A 64 -0.12 3.25 -21.90
C LYS A 64 -1.21 2.68 -21.01
N VAL A 65 -1.09 2.87 -19.69
CA VAL A 65 -2.00 2.30 -18.68
C VAL A 65 -3.07 3.29 -18.24
N ALA A 66 -2.85 4.59 -18.45
CA ALA A 66 -3.82 5.61 -18.09
C ALA A 66 -5.08 5.54 -18.98
N PRO A 67 -6.26 5.81 -18.41
CA PRO A 67 -7.51 5.83 -19.16
C PRO A 67 -7.48 6.91 -20.25
N ASN A 68 -8.27 6.71 -21.30
CA ASN A 68 -8.32 7.64 -22.44
C ASN A 68 -8.74 9.06 -22.03
N SER A 69 -9.53 9.20 -20.97
CA SER A 69 -9.94 10.48 -20.39
C SER A 69 -8.73 11.26 -19.85
N TRP A 70 -7.79 10.60 -19.18
CA TRP A 70 -6.56 11.21 -18.64
C TRP A 70 -5.64 11.76 -19.74
N LYS A 71 -5.61 11.11 -20.90
CA LYS A 71 -4.83 11.59 -22.05
C LYS A 71 -5.41 12.88 -22.62
N LYS A 72 -6.72 13.07 -22.54
CA LYS A 72 -7.45 14.22 -23.13
C LYS A 72 -7.66 15.36 -22.14
N VAL A 73 -8.02 15.06 -20.90
CA VAL A 73 -8.39 16.02 -19.86
C VAL A 73 -7.31 16.03 -18.77
N PRO A 74 -6.63 17.16 -18.54
CA PRO A 74 -5.52 17.25 -17.58
C PRO A 74 -5.87 16.86 -16.13
N THR A 75 -7.12 17.08 -15.74
CA THR A 75 -7.66 16.89 -14.38
C THR A 75 -8.45 15.60 -14.22
N SER A 76 -8.48 14.73 -15.24
CA SER A 76 -9.15 13.43 -15.10
C SER A 76 -8.45 12.59 -14.03
N THR A 77 -9.24 11.81 -13.30
CA THR A 77 -8.73 10.88 -12.32
C THR A 77 -7.96 9.73 -12.98
N PHE A 78 -6.74 9.51 -12.52
CA PHE A 78 -5.96 8.30 -12.76
C PHE A 78 -5.25 7.95 -11.47
N VAL A 79 -5.41 6.71 -11.02
CA VAL A 79 -4.90 6.25 -9.73
C VAL A 79 -3.91 5.12 -9.95
N LEU A 80 -2.73 5.28 -9.37
CA LEU A 80 -1.73 4.24 -9.20
C LEU A 80 -1.64 3.87 -7.72
N PHE A 81 -1.08 2.70 -7.45
CA PHE A 81 -0.90 2.16 -6.12
C PHE A 81 0.58 1.90 -5.89
N PHE A 82 1.13 2.45 -4.83
CA PHE A 82 2.47 2.10 -4.38
C PHE A 82 2.38 0.84 -3.53
N ARG A 83 2.94 -0.28 -4.01
CA ARG A 83 2.77 -1.61 -3.40
C ARG A 83 4.11 -2.30 -3.24
N VAL A 84 4.18 -3.24 -2.29
CA VAL A 84 5.33 -4.16 -2.18
C VAL A 84 5.32 -5.08 -3.40
N LYS A 85 6.41 -5.06 -4.16
CA LYS A 85 6.64 -5.90 -5.35
C LYS A 85 7.42 -7.17 -5.02
N PHE A 86 8.37 -7.07 -4.08
CA PHE A 86 9.24 -8.17 -3.69
C PHE A 86 9.15 -8.41 -2.19
N PHE A 87 8.47 -9.47 -1.78
CA PHE A 87 8.42 -9.87 -0.37
C PHE A 87 9.71 -10.59 0.03
N VAL A 88 10.27 -10.22 1.18
CA VAL A 88 11.43 -10.90 1.76
C VAL A 88 10.98 -12.13 2.52
N HIS A 89 11.84 -13.16 2.55
CA HIS A 89 11.60 -14.37 3.35
C HIS A 89 11.89 -14.16 4.84
N ASP A 90 12.71 -13.16 5.17
CA ASP A 90 13.06 -12.80 6.54
C ASP A 90 12.93 -11.28 6.74
N ILE A 91 12.11 -10.88 7.71
CA ILE A 91 11.86 -9.47 8.06
C ILE A 91 13.13 -8.79 8.59
N ALA A 92 14.10 -9.54 9.12
CA ALA A 92 15.39 -9.02 9.56
C ALA A 92 16.18 -8.37 8.40
N LEU A 93 15.87 -8.71 7.14
CA LEU A 93 16.47 -8.08 5.95
C LEU A 93 15.95 -6.67 5.68
N LEU A 94 14.82 -6.27 6.28
CA LEU A 94 14.32 -4.90 6.20
C LEU A 94 14.98 -4.09 7.30
N LEU A 95 15.98 -3.28 6.95
CA LEU A 95 16.79 -2.56 7.94
C LEU A 95 16.10 -1.29 8.44
N HIS A 96 15.31 -0.64 7.60
CA HIS A 96 14.66 0.63 7.95
C HIS A 96 13.27 0.44 8.55
N LYS A 97 13.00 1.16 9.65
CA LYS A 97 11.70 1.15 10.34
C LYS A 97 10.55 1.55 9.40
N LEU A 98 10.78 2.53 8.53
CA LEU A 98 9.77 2.99 7.58
C LEU A 98 9.38 1.89 6.58
N THR A 99 10.37 1.15 6.05
CA THR A 99 10.16 0.00 5.17
C THR A 99 9.31 -1.07 5.87
N ARG A 100 9.71 -1.48 7.08
CA ARG A 100 8.96 -2.47 7.88
C ARG A 100 7.52 -2.04 8.12
N HIS A 101 7.31 -0.75 8.41
CA HIS A 101 5.98 -0.20 8.62
C HIS A 101 5.12 -0.24 7.35
N GLN A 102 5.67 0.14 6.19
CA GLN A 102 4.95 0.06 4.91
C GLN A 102 4.60 -1.38 4.53
N TYR A 103 5.49 -2.35 4.81
CA TYR A 103 5.20 -3.78 4.66
C TYR A 103 4.04 -4.25 5.54
N TYR A 104 4.05 -3.87 6.82
CA TYR A 104 2.97 -4.19 7.75
C TYR A 104 1.62 -3.66 7.22
N LEU A 105 1.57 -2.40 6.80
CA LEU A 105 0.34 -1.78 6.30
C LEU A 105 -0.16 -2.43 5.01
N GLN A 106 0.76 -2.81 4.11
CA GLN A 106 0.42 -3.54 2.88
C GLN A 106 -0.20 -4.90 3.20
N LEU A 107 0.46 -5.71 4.04
CA LEU A 107 -0.02 -7.05 4.40
C LEU A 107 -1.36 -7.00 5.13
N ARG A 108 -1.51 -6.05 6.07
CA ARG A 108 -2.77 -5.84 6.77
C ARG A 108 -3.91 -5.54 5.81
N LYS A 109 -3.68 -4.60 4.88
CA LYS A 109 -4.66 -4.24 3.85
C LYS A 109 -5.00 -5.42 2.94
N ASP A 110 -4.01 -6.23 2.55
CA ASP A 110 -4.24 -7.38 1.67
C ASP A 110 -5.03 -8.50 2.38
N ILE A 111 -4.83 -8.70 3.69
CA ILE A 111 -5.66 -9.63 4.49
C ILE A 111 -7.10 -9.11 4.57
N LEU A 112 -7.27 -7.82 4.83
CA LEU A 112 -8.58 -7.16 4.92
C LEU A 112 -9.43 -7.22 3.65
N GLU A 113 -8.76 -7.04 2.51
CA GLU A 113 -9.39 -7.01 1.21
C GLU A 113 -9.53 -8.43 0.61
N ASP A 114 -9.29 -9.47 1.41
CA ASP A 114 -9.28 -10.89 0.99
C ASP A 114 -8.31 -11.18 -0.18
N ARG A 115 -7.28 -10.33 -0.36
CA ARG A 115 -6.23 -10.52 -1.38
C ARG A 115 -5.13 -11.46 -0.91
N LEU A 116 -5.00 -11.63 0.42
CA LEU A 116 -4.11 -12.60 1.05
C LEU A 116 -4.93 -13.46 2.02
N SER A 117 -5.16 -14.72 1.63
CA SER A 117 -5.84 -15.68 2.50
C SER A 117 -4.91 -16.18 3.61
N CYS A 118 -5.46 -16.27 4.83
CA CYS A 118 -4.78 -16.88 5.96
C CYS A 118 -5.76 -17.76 6.73
N HIS A 119 -5.23 -18.72 7.52
CA HIS A 119 -6.06 -19.48 8.44
C HIS A 119 -6.63 -18.57 9.53
N GLU A 120 -7.84 -18.85 10.00
CA GLU A 120 -8.54 -18.03 11.00
C GLU A 120 -7.68 -17.77 12.24
N GLU A 121 -7.03 -18.81 12.78
CA GLU A 121 -6.13 -18.70 13.93
C GLU A 121 -4.95 -17.75 13.66
N THR A 122 -4.41 -17.78 12.43
CA THR A 122 -3.35 -16.86 12.01
C THR A 122 -3.87 -15.44 11.89
N GLY A 123 -5.05 -15.25 11.31
CA GLY A 123 -5.70 -13.94 11.21
C GLY A 123 -5.96 -13.32 12.58
N LEU A 124 -6.47 -14.12 13.53
CA LEU A 124 -6.68 -13.69 14.92
C LEU A 124 -5.37 -13.30 15.60
N TYR A 125 -4.32 -14.12 15.43
CA TYR A 125 -3.00 -13.82 15.98
C TYR A 125 -2.40 -12.54 15.41
N LEU A 126 -2.48 -12.34 14.09
CA LEU A 126 -2.03 -11.12 13.42
C LEU A 126 -2.84 -9.90 13.88
N GLY A 127 -4.15 -10.03 14.06
CA GLY A 127 -5.02 -8.98 14.59
C GLY A 127 -4.62 -8.57 16.02
N ALA A 128 -4.33 -9.53 16.89
CA ALA A 128 -3.85 -9.25 18.24
C ALA A 128 -2.50 -8.49 18.23
N LEU A 129 -1.56 -8.91 17.38
CA LEU A 129 -0.27 -8.22 17.21
C LEU A 129 -0.44 -6.81 16.62
N ALA A 130 -1.36 -6.62 15.68
CA ALA A 130 -1.67 -5.31 15.10
C ALA A 130 -2.21 -4.34 16.17
N LEU A 131 -3.14 -4.80 17.02
CA LEU A 131 -3.65 -4.02 18.14
C LEU A 131 -2.53 -3.63 19.11
N GLN A 132 -1.66 -4.57 19.46
CA GLN A 132 -0.51 -4.31 20.31
C GLN A 132 0.43 -3.26 19.70
N ALA A 133 0.66 -3.31 18.38
CA ALA A 133 1.50 -2.36 17.67
C ALA A 133 0.91 -0.94 17.61
N GLU A 134 -0.42 -0.81 17.63
CA GLU A 134 -1.12 0.48 17.53
C GLU A 134 -1.46 1.11 18.88
N TYR A 135 -1.90 0.29 19.85
CA TYR A 135 -2.45 0.76 21.13
C TYR A 135 -1.55 0.43 22.33
N GLY A 136 -0.51 -0.38 22.15
CA GLY A 136 0.37 -0.81 23.24
C GLY A 136 -0.27 -1.88 24.13
N ASP A 137 0.25 -2.01 25.35
CA ASP A 137 -0.15 -3.09 26.28
C ASP A 137 -1.62 -2.96 26.71
N CYS A 138 -2.35 -4.08 26.63
CA CYS A 138 -3.74 -4.14 27.09
C CYS A 138 -3.80 -4.05 28.62
N MET A 139 -4.43 -2.98 29.13
CA MET A 139 -4.67 -2.83 30.56
C MET A 139 -5.80 -3.79 31.01
N PRO A 140 -5.65 -4.49 32.16
CA PRO A 140 -6.63 -5.47 32.64
C PRO A 140 -8.06 -4.93 32.80
N GLU A 141 -8.24 -3.64 33.09
CA GLU A 141 -9.57 -3.03 33.23
C GLU A 141 -10.35 -2.92 31.90
N VAL A 142 -9.66 -3.08 30.78
CA VAL A 142 -10.18 -2.87 29.42
C VAL A 142 -10.46 -4.20 28.71
N PHE A 143 -9.97 -5.31 29.29
CA PHE A 143 -10.03 -6.66 28.74
C PHE A 143 -11.47 -7.14 28.50
N ALA A 144 -12.40 -6.86 29.42
CA ALA A 144 -13.79 -7.32 29.31
C ALA A 144 -14.62 -6.56 28.25
N THR A 145 -14.26 -5.30 27.93
CA THR A 145 -14.98 -4.49 26.95
C THR A 145 -14.44 -4.69 25.52
N PHE A 146 -13.15 -5.04 25.40
CA PHE A 146 -12.50 -5.29 24.10
C PHE A 146 -12.77 -6.69 23.53
N TYR A 147 -13.08 -7.68 24.36
CA TYR A 147 -13.22 -9.08 23.91
C TYR A 147 -14.50 -9.38 23.10
N LEU A 148 -15.55 -8.57 23.16
CA LEU A 148 -16.85 -8.92 22.53
C LEU A 148 -17.40 -7.91 21.51
N SER A 149 -16.85 -6.70 21.39
CA SER A 149 -17.37 -5.69 20.44
C SER A 149 -16.43 -5.35 19.27
N TYR A 150 -15.13 -5.66 19.33
CA TYR A 150 -14.14 -5.16 18.36
C TYR A 150 -13.37 -6.22 17.55
N MET A 151 -13.43 -7.51 17.89
CA MET A 151 -12.55 -8.53 17.28
C MET A 151 -13.04 -9.25 16.02
N VAL A 152 -14.28 -9.12 15.52
CA VAL A 152 -14.77 -10.10 14.50
C VAL A 152 -15.39 -9.55 13.21
N MET A 153 -15.70 -8.26 13.04
CA MET A 153 -16.56 -7.88 11.89
C MET A 153 -16.10 -6.74 10.97
N LYS A 154 -15.00 -5.99 11.21
CA LYS A 154 -14.64 -4.93 10.24
C LYS A 154 -13.23 -4.32 10.26
N TYR A 155 -12.33 -4.78 11.12
CA TYR A 155 -11.03 -4.12 11.31
C TYR A 155 -9.91 -5.13 11.56
N LEU A 156 -9.75 -6.10 10.64
CA LEU A 156 -8.38 -6.42 10.26
C LEU A 156 -7.75 -5.21 9.54
#